data_AF-A0A2T1N8I0-F1
#
_entry.id   AF-A0A2T1N8I0-F1
#
_cell.length_a   1.000
_cell.length_b   1.000
_cell.length_c   1.000
_cell.angle_alpha   90.00
_cell.angle_beta   90.00
_cell.angle_gamma   90.00
#
_symmetry.space_group_name_H-M   'P 1'
#
loop_
_entity.id
_entity.type
_entity.pdbx_description
1 polymer ?
#
loop_
_entity_poly.entity_id
_entity_poly.type
_entity_poly.pdbx_seq_one_letter_code
_entity_poly.pdbx_strand_id
1 'polypeptide(L)'
;MNVVLNEILKNKSIKTIIFWMCIGVSQLVFSHVSEGHERIEKEAYKLLKAQLSSGNLPDGLEIFNFLVQHGIIKNDDNANSAYPDLDLGRQFLSDRQIFHFMADNRYVVEALRKFESLETQKQYVLQKALPDGLNMIYTLFREVVDNPEAANKAGRGIYVLMHAIMDSYSREHTIRTANTFELETIKSWQLSRLYWPKGTKIKDKKQSGKAQTLVFLHTNAGLGDKEWEDETGILNKEASQAAKAVKDLLVAIYSAILHKEQEEELIKAYLKIHFKPKNAQVFKDYFELDTVKIPLSYAEGYLNNYNVLKLDRYPLFSHMLYFQRTAGLENNSALGYEMAYHVTPRAAFSSTSFFQRIPYGFVIGVNENRNIFNENKILRTLQFKCLGKLGIYLPLRNLVFEPRLGFSITPFYKNDKQPHLLTGFDVAFNLGRDNNRKRTKRFSVGYEYNRINFNSYNNISLKVGFNSWQGRVIRK
;
A
#
# COMPACT_ATOMS: atom_id res chain seq x y z
N MET A 1 -28.35 1.22 -19.30
CA MET A 1 -27.67 0.37 -18.31
C MET A 1 -28.49 -0.87 -17.90
N ASN A 2 -29.79 -0.76 -17.61
CA ASN A 2 -30.61 -1.91 -17.15
C ASN A 2 -31.03 -2.93 -18.24
N VAL A 3 -31.01 -2.57 -19.52
CA VAL A 3 -31.34 -3.52 -20.61
C VAL A 3 -30.13 -4.41 -20.97
N VAL A 4 -28.93 -3.82 -20.97
CA VAL A 4 -27.67 -4.51 -21.30
C VAL A 4 -27.28 -5.53 -20.22
N LEU A 5 -27.52 -5.23 -18.94
CA LEU A 5 -27.24 -6.17 -17.84
C LEU A 5 -28.10 -7.45 -17.94
N ASN A 6 -29.34 -7.32 -18.43
CA ASN A 6 -30.28 -8.43 -18.57
C ASN A 6 -29.98 -9.35 -19.76
N GLU A 7 -29.38 -8.83 -20.84
CA GLU A 7 -28.86 -9.67 -21.94
C GLU A 7 -27.59 -10.42 -21.55
N ILE A 8 -26.71 -9.79 -20.76
CA ILE A 8 -25.46 -10.40 -20.26
C ILE A 8 -25.76 -11.57 -19.30
N LEU A 9 -26.77 -11.45 -18.44
CA LEU A 9 -27.17 -12.53 -17.53
C LEU A 9 -27.86 -13.71 -18.23
N LYS A 10 -28.43 -13.49 -19.43
CA LYS A 10 -29.07 -14.55 -20.23
C LYS A 10 -28.06 -15.44 -20.94
N ASN A 11 -26.93 -14.89 -21.40
CA ASN A 11 -25.87 -15.66 -22.04
C ASN A 11 -24.77 -16.01 -21.03
N LYS A 12 -24.97 -17.13 -20.31
CA LYS A 12 -24.03 -17.76 -19.35
C LYS A 12 -22.75 -18.30 -19.99
N SER A 13 -22.21 -17.62 -21.00
CA SER A 13 -20.93 -17.96 -21.60
C SER A 13 -19.83 -17.39 -20.72
N ILE A 14 -19.12 -18.27 -20.02
CA ILE A 14 -17.89 -17.95 -19.26
C ILE A 14 -16.91 -17.12 -20.12
N LYS A 15 -16.89 -17.34 -21.45
CA LYS A 15 -16.05 -16.57 -22.38
C LYS A 15 -16.41 -15.08 -22.44
N THR A 16 -17.68 -14.72 -22.32
CA THR A 16 -18.16 -13.33 -22.37
C THR A 16 -17.83 -12.58 -21.08
N ILE A 17 -17.93 -13.25 -19.93
CA ILE A 17 -17.51 -12.70 -18.63
C ILE A 17 -15.98 -12.53 -18.59
N ILE A 18 -15.22 -13.52 -19.07
CA ILE A 18 -13.75 -13.43 -19.17
C ILE A 18 -13.35 -12.29 -20.11
N PHE A 19 -14.02 -12.14 -21.27
CA PHE A 19 -13.73 -11.07 -22.22
C PHE A 19 -13.96 -9.67 -21.62
N TRP A 20 -15.07 -9.46 -20.90
CA TRP A 20 -15.33 -8.19 -20.21
C TRP A 20 -14.45 -7.97 -18.96
N MET A 21 -14.05 -9.03 -18.26
CA MET A 21 -13.00 -8.92 -17.23
C MET A 21 -11.66 -8.53 -17.86
N CYS A 22 -11.28 -9.09 -19.01
CA CYS A 22 -10.05 -8.74 -19.70
C CYS A 22 -10.08 -7.30 -20.24
N ILE A 23 -11.23 -6.83 -20.76
CA ILE A 23 -11.40 -5.44 -21.21
C ILE A 23 -11.49 -4.46 -20.03
N GLY A 24 -12.17 -4.84 -18.95
CA GLY A 24 -12.25 -4.03 -17.73
C GLY A 24 -10.89 -3.93 -17.04
N VAL A 25 -10.13 -5.03 -17.00
CA VAL A 25 -8.75 -5.05 -16.51
C VAL A 25 -7.83 -4.27 -17.44
N SER A 26 -7.95 -4.37 -18.76
CA SER A 26 -7.11 -3.57 -19.67
C SER A 26 -7.41 -2.07 -19.56
N GLN A 27 -8.68 -1.67 -19.45
CA GLN A 27 -9.04 -0.27 -19.19
C GLN A 27 -8.55 0.23 -17.81
N LEU A 28 -8.58 -0.62 -16.78
CA LEU A 28 -7.99 -0.32 -15.46
C LEU A 28 -6.45 -0.25 -15.50
N VAL A 29 -5.80 -0.98 -16.40
CA VAL A 29 -4.34 -0.96 -16.59
C VAL A 29 -3.87 0.30 -17.31
N PHE A 30 -4.71 0.89 -18.17
CA PHE A 30 -4.41 2.14 -18.88
C PHE A 30 -4.96 3.40 -18.18
N SER A 31 -5.83 3.25 -17.18
CA SER A 31 -6.34 4.39 -16.42
C SER A 31 -5.49 4.66 -15.17
N HIS A 32 -4.92 5.86 -15.09
CA HIS A 32 -4.33 6.52 -13.90
C HIS A 32 -2.80 6.52 -13.78
N VAL A 33 -2.10 7.00 -14.81
CA VAL A 33 -0.89 7.78 -14.52
C VAL A 33 -1.37 9.17 -14.12
N SER A 34 -1.09 9.61 -12.89
CA SER A 34 -1.41 10.96 -12.43
C SER A 34 -0.58 11.97 -13.23
N GLU A 35 -1.25 12.80 -14.06
CA GLU A 35 -0.60 13.85 -14.87
C GLU A 35 0.25 14.81 -14.01
N GLY A 36 -0.14 15.02 -12.74
CA GLY A 36 0.57 15.89 -11.79
C GLY A 36 1.94 15.37 -11.36
N HIS A 37 2.02 14.08 -10.97
CA HIS A 37 3.30 13.44 -10.62
C HIS A 37 4.28 13.49 -11.80
N GLU A 38 3.77 13.22 -13.00
CA GLU A 38 4.55 13.30 -14.21
C GLU A 38 5.12 14.69 -14.47
N ARG A 39 4.28 15.71 -14.30
CA ARG A 39 4.69 17.09 -14.52
C ARG A 39 5.78 17.54 -13.55
N ILE A 40 5.62 17.22 -12.26
CA ILE A 40 6.59 17.56 -11.22
C ILE A 40 7.91 16.84 -11.46
N GLU A 41 7.87 15.55 -11.82
CA GLU A 41 9.06 14.77 -12.19
C GLU A 41 9.84 15.44 -13.32
N LYS A 42 9.15 15.81 -14.42
CA LYS A 42 9.78 16.49 -15.57
C LYS A 42 10.37 17.84 -15.19
N GLU A 43 9.66 18.65 -14.40
CA GLU A 43 10.19 19.94 -13.96
C GLU A 43 11.40 19.76 -13.03
N ALA A 44 11.40 18.76 -12.15
CA ALA A 44 12.56 18.45 -11.31
C ALA A 44 13.79 18.07 -12.14
N TYR A 45 13.64 17.25 -13.18
CA TYR A 45 14.74 16.93 -14.10
C TYR A 45 15.22 18.15 -14.88
N LYS A 46 14.32 19.02 -15.31
CA LYS A 46 14.67 20.29 -15.96
C LYS A 46 15.46 21.20 -15.03
N LEU A 47 15.00 21.38 -13.79
CA LEU A 47 15.70 22.14 -12.76
C LEU A 47 17.08 21.55 -12.44
N LEU A 48 17.18 20.22 -12.40
CA LEU A 48 18.45 19.53 -12.20
C LEU A 48 19.39 19.83 -13.37
N LYS A 49 18.99 19.56 -14.61
CA LYS A 49 19.84 19.79 -15.80
C LYS A 49 20.27 21.25 -15.98
N ALA A 50 19.46 22.20 -15.50
CA ALA A 50 19.79 23.64 -15.53
C ALA A 50 20.73 24.10 -14.40
N GLN A 51 21.02 23.24 -13.41
CA GLN A 51 21.92 23.57 -12.31
C GLN A 51 23.35 23.76 -12.82
N LEU A 52 23.92 24.93 -12.56
CA LEU A 52 25.34 25.20 -12.79
C LEU A 52 26.21 24.52 -11.73
N SER A 53 27.44 24.21 -12.09
CA SER A 53 28.41 23.70 -11.12
C SER A 53 28.59 24.66 -9.94
N SER A 54 28.72 24.10 -8.73
CA SER A 54 28.87 24.91 -7.52
C SER A 54 29.63 24.17 -6.44
N GLY A 55 30.70 24.78 -5.94
CA GLY A 55 31.60 24.16 -4.96
C GLY A 55 32.15 22.83 -5.49
N ASN A 56 31.84 21.74 -4.78
CA ASN A 56 32.25 20.37 -5.13
C ASN A 56 31.21 19.61 -5.98
N LEU A 57 30.10 20.24 -6.35
CA LEU A 57 29.08 19.61 -7.20
C LEU A 57 29.34 19.96 -8.67
N PRO A 58 29.39 18.96 -9.57
CA PRO A 58 29.43 19.24 -11.00
C PRO A 58 28.11 19.86 -11.47
N ASP A 59 28.07 20.21 -12.76
CA ASP A 59 26.82 20.66 -13.35
C ASP A 59 25.75 19.55 -13.28
N GLY A 60 24.49 19.97 -13.33
CA GLY A 60 23.40 19.03 -13.11
C GLY A 60 23.13 18.09 -14.28
N LEU A 61 23.66 18.36 -15.49
CA LEU A 61 23.58 17.42 -16.60
C LEU A 61 24.50 16.21 -16.35
N GLU A 62 25.69 16.45 -15.79
CA GLU A 62 26.60 15.39 -15.35
C GLU A 62 25.94 14.54 -14.25
N ILE A 63 25.34 15.17 -13.24
CA ILE A 63 24.59 14.47 -12.18
C ILE A 63 23.46 13.61 -12.77
N PHE A 64 22.66 14.18 -13.68
CA PHE A 64 21.57 13.45 -14.32
C PHE A 64 22.08 12.22 -15.08
N ASN A 65 23.13 12.37 -15.89
CA ASN A 65 23.72 11.28 -16.66
C ASN A 65 24.31 10.20 -15.75
N PHE A 66 24.95 10.58 -14.63
CA PHE A 66 25.42 9.64 -13.62
C PHE A 66 24.29 8.77 -13.07
N LEU A 67 23.18 9.39 -12.67
CA LEU A 67 22.03 8.69 -12.09
C LEU A 67 21.38 7.73 -13.09
N VAL A 68 21.34 8.10 -14.37
CA VAL A 68 20.88 7.23 -15.46
C VAL A 68 21.82 6.03 -15.65
N GLN A 69 23.13 6.28 -15.73
CA GLN A 69 24.14 5.23 -15.93
C GLN A 69 24.17 4.20 -14.80
N HIS A 70 23.89 4.63 -13.56
CA HIS A 70 23.81 3.75 -12.39
C HIS A 70 22.44 3.10 -12.21
N GLY A 71 21.51 3.26 -13.16
CA GLY A 71 20.18 2.66 -13.11
C GLY A 71 19.32 3.14 -11.95
N ILE A 72 19.63 4.33 -11.40
CA ILE A 72 18.81 4.98 -10.37
C ILE A 72 17.51 5.45 -11.03
N ILE A 73 17.64 6.35 -12.02
CA ILE A 73 16.55 6.87 -12.83
C ILE A 73 16.64 6.31 -14.26
N LYS A 74 15.52 6.27 -14.97
CA LYS A 74 15.45 5.85 -16.37
C LYS A 74 15.89 6.97 -17.30
N ASN A 75 16.41 6.55 -18.46
CA ASN A 75 16.67 7.43 -19.60
C ASN A 75 15.43 7.56 -20.49
N ASP A 76 14.28 7.90 -19.90
CA ASP A 76 13.06 8.18 -20.65
C ASP A 76 12.30 9.36 -20.03
N ASP A 77 11.51 10.04 -20.87
CA ASP A 77 10.67 11.16 -20.44
C ASP A 77 9.32 10.69 -19.86
N ASN A 78 9.11 9.38 -19.74
CA ASN A 78 7.87 8.84 -19.17
C ASN A 78 7.99 8.86 -17.64
N ALA A 79 7.07 9.54 -16.97
CA ALA A 79 7.13 9.57 -15.52
C ALA A 79 6.78 8.24 -14.89
N ASN A 80 7.63 7.81 -13.97
CA ASN A 80 7.48 6.56 -13.25
C ASN A 80 7.08 6.79 -11.78
N SER A 81 7.12 8.04 -11.30
CA SER A 81 6.70 8.38 -9.95
C SER A 81 5.20 8.22 -9.68
N ALA A 82 4.33 8.07 -10.69
CA ALA A 82 2.90 7.79 -10.48
C ALA A 82 2.59 6.29 -10.25
N TYR A 83 3.54 5.38 -10.48
CA TYR A 83 3.28 3.95 -10.37
C TYR A 83 2.86 3.46 -8.96
N PRO A 84 3.28 4.07 -7.83
CA PRO A 84 2.78 3.72 -6.50
C PRO A 84 1.26 3.77 -6.36
N ASP A 85 0.57 4.73 -6.98
CA ASP A 85 -0.91 4.85 -6.98
C ASP A 85 -1.59 3.65 -7.66
N LEU A 86 -0.88 2.98 -8.57
CA LEU A 86 -1.37 1.81 -9.30
C LEU A 86 -1.23 0.50 -8.51
N ASP A 87 -0.60 0.51 -7.34
CA ASP A 87 -0.59 -0.63 -6.42
C ASP A 87 -1.83 -0.56 -5.52
N LEU A 88 -2.83 -1.40 -5.81
CA LEU A 88 -4.07 -1.48 -5.04
C LEU A 88 -3.83 -1.74 -3.54
N GLY A 89 -2.74 -2.43 -3.20
CA GLY A 89 -2.34 -2.63 -1.81
C GLY A 89 -1.95 -1.31 -1.16
N ARG A 90 -1.16 -0.47 -1.84
CA ARG A 90 -0.82 0.88 -1.36
C ARG A 90 -2.03 1.80 -1.33
N GLN A 91 -2.88 1.72 -2.34
CA GLN A 91 -4.05 2.58 -2.48
C GLN A 91 -5.16 2.28 -1.47
N PHE A 92 -5.32 1.02 -1.05
CA PHE A 92 -6.49 0.62 -0.26
C PHE A 92 -6.17 0.11 1.14
N LEU A 93 -4.96 -0.39 1.39
CA LEU A 93 -4.59 -0.83 2.74
C LEU A 93 -4.21 0.35 3.61
N SER A 94 -4.84 0.48 4.78
CA SER A 94 -4.63 1.62 5.68
C SER A 94 -3.20 1.73 6.19
N ASP A 95 -2.51 0.60 6.39
CA ASP A 95 -1.12 0.51 6.83
C ASP A 95 -0.12 0.83 5.71
N ARG A 96 -0.57 0.86 4.44
CA ARG A 96 0.26 1.16 3.27
C ARG A 96 0.06 2.58 2.74
N GLN A 97 -0.87 3.34 3.31
CA GLN A 97 -1.05 4.77 2.99
C GLN A 97 0.16 5.63 3.35
N ILE A 98 1.07 5.10 4.17
CA ILE A 98 2.35 5.74 4.47
C ILE A 98 3.17 6.02 3.20
N PHE A 99 3.02 5.22 2.14
CA PHE A 99 3.68 5.45 0.84
C PHE A 99 3.22 6.73 0.14
N HIS A 100 2.03 7.23 0.47
CA HIS A 100 1.50 8.55 0.04
C HIS A 100 1.78 9.64 1.09
N PHE A 101 2.75 9.40 1.99
CA PHE A 101 3.06 10.27 3.13
C PHE A 101 1.84 10.61 4.00
N MET A 102 0.91 9.68 4.20
CA MET A 102 -0.29 9.90 5.02
C MET A 102 -0.18 9.36 6.44
N ALA A 103 -0.92 10.00 7.36
CA ALA A 103 -1.05 9.59 8.74
C ALA A 103 -1.98 8.38 8.92
N ASP A 104 -1.68 7.52 9.90
CA ASP A 104 -2.63 6.51 10.34
C ASP A 104 -3.88 7.19 10.90
N ASN A 105 -5.06 6.73 10.48
CA ASN A 105 -6.35 7.27 10.92
C ASN A 105 -6.53 7.28 12.45
N ARG A 106 -5.81 6.42 13.17
CA ARG A 106 -5.83 6.36 14.63
C ARG A 106 -5.37 7.66 15.23
N TYR A 107 -4.31 8.27 14.70
CA TYR A 107 -3.77 9.52 15.23
C TYR A 107 -4.80 10.65 15.09
N VAL A 108 -5.50 10.71 13.94
CA VAL A 108 -6.59 11.66 13.70
C VAL A 108 -7.76 11.44 14.68
N VAL A 109 -8.23 10.20 14.81
CA VAL A 109 -9.36 9.88 15.69
C VAL A 109 -9.01 10.12 17.16
N GLU A 110 -7.79 9.83 17.58
CA GLU A 110 -7.30 10.12 18.92
C GLU A 110 -7.21 11.62 19.17
N ALA A 111 -6.67 12.39 18.23
CA ALA A 111 -6.58 13.85 18.34
C ALA A 111 -7.97 14.47 18.57
N LEU A 112 -8.94 14.10 17.73
CA LEU A 112 -10.31 14.59 17.80
C LEU A 112 -11.05 14.20 19.09
N ARG A 113 -10.61 13.14 19.77
CA ARG A 113 -11.20 12.68 21.04
C ARG A 113 -10.54 13.32 22.26
N LYS A 114 -9.26 13.69 22.15
CA LYS A 114 -8.45 14.16 23.27
C LYS A 114 -8.39 15.68 23.37
N PHE A 115 -8.51 16.39 22.26
CA PHE A 115 -8.28 17.83 22.19
C PHE A 115 -9.44 18.52 21.52
N GLU A 116 -9.76 19.73 21.99
CA GLU A 116 -10.84 20.56 21.42
C GLU A 116 -10.31 21.51 20.34
N SER A 117 -9.11 22.08 20.55
CA SER A 117 -8.48 23.02 19.62
C SER A 117 -7.99 22.31 18.35
N LEU A 118 -8.36 22.86 17.19
CA LEU A 118 -7.92 22.35 15.89
C LEU A 118 -6.39 22.38 15.76
N GLU A 119 -5.73 23.41 16.30
CA GLU A 119 -4.28 23.54 16.22
C GLU A 119 -3.57 22.46 17.04
N THR A 120 -4.04 22.21 18.26
CA THR A 120 -3.50 21.14 19.11
C THR A 120 -3.77 19.76 18.50
N GLN A 121 -4.92 19.57 17.85
CA GLN A 121 -5.22 18.34 17.10
C GLN A 121 -4.25 18.13 15.94
N LYS A 122 -3.98 19.18 15.13
CA LYS A 122 -2.99 19.14 14.04
C LYS A 122 -1.61 18.78 14.55
N GLN A 123 -1.15 19.45 15.60
CA GLN A 123 0.15 19.19 16.22
C GLN A 123 0.28 17.77 16.74
N TYR A 124 -0.75 17.24 17.43
CA TYR A 124 -0.75 15.85 17.88
C TYR A 124 -0.63 14.86 16.73
N VAL A 125 -1.39 15.07 15.64
CA VAL A 125 -1.31 14.22 14.45
C VAL A 125 0.08 14.28 13.85
N LEU A 126 0.66 15.48 13.69
CA LEU A 126 2.00 15.67 13.16
C LEU A 126 3.07 14.97 14.02
N GLN A 127 3.03 15.15 15.34
CA GLN A 127 3.97 14.51 16.28
C GLN A 127 3.92 12.98 16.23
N LYS A 128 2.77 12.39 15.90
CA LYS A 128 2.62 10.93 15.78
C LYS A 128 2.93 10.41 14.39
N ALA A 129 2.55 11.13 13.34
CA ALA A 129 2.66 10.67 11.95
C ALA A 129 4.03 10.96 11.33
N LEU A 130 4.66 12.09 11.66
CA LEU A 130 5.93 12.49 11.05
C LEU A 130 7.06 11.48 11.29
N PRO A 131 7.25 10.90 12.50
CA PRO A 131 8.27 9.87 12.69
C PRO A 131 8.09 8.67 11.76
N ASP A 132 6.85 8.24 11.50
CA ASP A 132 6.56 7.13 10.59
C ASP A 132 6.92 7.52 9.14
N GLY A 133 6.52 8.72 8.69
CA GLY A 133 6.85 9.24 7.37
C GLY A 133 8.37 9.42 7.15
N LEU A 134 9.08 10.02 8.10
CA LEU A 134 10.54 10.19 8.02
C LEU A 134 11.26 8.85 8.01
N ASN A 135 10.81 7.88 8.81
CA ASN A 135 11.38 6.54 8.79
C ASN A 135 11.24 5.86 7.42
N MET A 136 10.09 6.03 6.77
CA MET A 136 9.89 5.54 5.42
C MET A 136 10.84 6.22 4.43
N ILE A 137 10.85 7.54 4.38
CA ILE A 137 11.71 8.31 3.47
C ILE A 137 13.18 7.94 3.67
N TYR A 138 13.64 7.90 4.93
CA TYR A 138 14.99 7.47 5.29
C TYR A 138 15.29 6.08 4.76
N THR A 139 14.40 5.11 4.99
CA THR A 139 14.59 3.72 4.56
C THR A 139 14.66 3.60 3.05
N LEU A 140 13.75 4.25 2.31
CA LEU A 140 13.77 4.24 0.85
C LEU A 140 15.03 4.91 0.29
N PHE A 141 15.46 6.03 0.87
CA PHE A 141 16.70 6.72 0.48
C PHE A 141 17.88 5.77 0.63
N ARG A 142 18.05 5.16 1.81
CA ARG A 142 19.10 4.17 2.08
C ARG A 142 19.07 3.03 1.05
N GLU A 143 17.90 2.45 0.79
CA GLU A 143 17.77 1.36 -0.18
C GLU A 143 18.16 1.77 -1.61
N VAL A 144 17.86 3.00 -2.02
CA VAL A 144 18.26 3.52 -3.34
C VAL A 144 19.77 3.72 -3.44
N VAL A 145 20.43 4.20 -2.38
CA VAL A 145 21.89 4.42 -2.38
C VAL A 145 22.64 3.10 -2.18
N ASP A 146 22.17 2.21 -1.31
CA ASP A 146 22.82 0.93 -0.99
C ASP A 146 22.67 -0.09 -2.14
N ASN A 147 21.47 -0.27 -2.70
CA ASN A 147 21.24 -1.24 -3.78
C ASN A 147 20.01 -0.87 -4.66
N PRO A 148 20.19 0.03 -5.64
CA PRO A 148 19.08 0.58 -6.42
C PRO A 148 18.36 -0.47 -7.27
N GLU A 149 19.06 -1.45 -7.82
CA GLU A 149 18.45 -2.50 -8.64
C GLU A 149 17.48 -3.36 -7.80
N ALA A 150 17.92 -3.80 -6.62
CA ALA A 150 17.08 -4.54 -5.70
C ALA A 150 15.93 -3.70 -5.14
N ALA A 151 16.17 -2.41 -4.87
CA ALA A 151 15.13 -1.46 -4.48
C ALA A 151 14.03 -1.33 -5.54
N ASN A 152 14.41 -1.17 -6.80
CA ASN A 152 13.47 -1.12 -7.91
C ASN A 152 12.65 -2.42 -8.05
N LYS A 153 13.30 -3.60 -7.96
CA LYS A 153 12.60 -4.91 -8.00
C LYS A 153 11.63 -5.09 -6.83
N ALA A 154 12.04 -4.69 -5.63
CA ALA A 154 11.22 -4.73 -4.43
C ALA A 154 10.14 -3.64 -4.39
N GLY A 155 10.15 -2.72 -5.35
CA GLY A 155 9.18 -1.65 -5.38
C GLY A 155 9.38 -0.59 -4.32
N ARG A 156 10.63 -0.30 -3.99
CA ARG A 156 11.03 0.70 -3.00
C ARG A 156 12.19 1.56 -3.50
N GLY A 157 12.41 1.56 -4.81
CA GLY A 157 13.41 2.38 -5.45
C GLY A 157 12.99 3.84 -5.61
N ILE A 158 13.76 4.58 -6.41
CA ILE A 158 13.71 6.04 -6.44
C ILE A 158 12.32 6.61 -6.74
N TYR A 159 11.56 5.98 -7.62
CA TYR A 159 10.25 6.49 -8.02
C TYR A 159 9.22 6.43 -6.90
N VAL A 160 9.35 5.47 -5.98
CA VAL A 160 8.49 5.38 -4.79
C VAL A 160 8.88 6.45 -3.77
N LEU A 161 10.18 6.73 -3.66
CA LEU A 161 10.69 7.80 -2.82
C LEU A 161 10.25 9.18 -3.35
N MET A 162 10.43 9.43 -4.64
CA MET A 162 9.98 10.64 -5.33
C MET A 162 8.48 10.86 -5.15
N HIS A 163 7.67 9.83 -5.36
CA HIS A 163 6.23 9.86 -5.15
C HIS A 163 5.87 10.31 -3.74
N ALA A 164 6.40 9.65 -2.71
CA ALA A 164 6.14 10.02 -1.32
C ALA A 164 6.56 11.47 -1.00
N ILE A 165 7.65 11.95 -1.61
CA ILE A 165 8.08 13.35 -1.49
C ILE A 165 7.06 14.28 -2.16
N MET A 166 6.62 13.99 -3.38
CA MET A 166 5.63 14.80 -4.10
C MET A 166 4.31 14.88 -3.33
N ASP A 167 3.81 13.74 -2.85
CA ASP A 167 2.62 13.68 -2.00
C ASP A 167 2.80 14.46 -0.70
N SER A 168 4.00 14.48 -0.11
CA SER A 168 4.26 15.30 1.08
C SER A 168 4.05 16.80 0.86
N TYR A 169 4.00 17.29 -0.39
CA TYR A 169 3.67 18.67 -0.74
C TYR A 169 2.23 18.85 -1.26
N SER A 170 1.51 17.76 -1.52
CA SER A 170 0.12 17.79 -1.98
C SER A 170 -0.82 18.25 -0.86
N ARG A 171 -1.75 19.14 -1.22
CA ARG A 171 -2.80 19.62 -0.31
C ARG A 171 -3.82 18.54 0.06
N GLU A 172 -3.85 17.42 -0.65
CA GLU A 172 -4.68 16.27 -0.28
C GLU A 172 -4.04 15.42 0.82
N HIS A 173 -2.73 15.53 1.00
CA HIS A 173 -1.94 14.67 1.86
C HIS A 173 -1.40 15.39 3.09
N THR A 174 -1.08 16.68 2.97
CA THR A 174 -0.53 17.48 4.07
C THR A 174 -1.13 18.88 4.11
N ILE A 175 -0.84 19.61 5.19
CA ILE A 175 -1.00 21.07 5.25
C ILE A 175 0.37 21.66 5.53
N ARG A 176 0.76 22.65 4.74
CA ARG A 176 2.02 23.38 4.88
C ARG A 176 1.75 24.88 4.98
N THR A 177 2.66 25.60 5.65
CA THR A 177 2.65 27.07 5.70
C THR A 177 2.84 27.66 4.30
N ALA A 178 2.12 28.72 3.95
CA ALA A 178 2.08 29.25 2.58
C ALA A 178 3.41 29.77 2.01
N ASN A 179 4.33 30.24 2.86
CA ASN A 179 5.58 30.89 2.43
C ASN A 179 6.83 30.04 2.68
N THR A 180 6.91 29.39 3.85
CA THR A 180 8.08 28.60 4.25
C THR A 180 7.93 27.11 3.98
N PHE A 181 6.73 26.66 3.57
CA PHE A 181 6.40 25.25 3.31
C PHE A 181 6.71 24.28 4.47
N GLU A 182 6.76 24.77 5.70
CA GLU A 182 6.88 23.95 6.91
C GLU A 182 5.59 23.16 7.13
N LEU A 183 5.72 21.92 7.63
CA LEU A 183 4.61 21.00 7.85
C LEU A 183 3.75 21.44 9.05
N GLU A 184 2.47 21.69 8.84
CA GLU A 184 1.50 21.93 9.92
C GLU A 184 0.84 20.62 10.39
N THR A 185 0.53 19.73 9.45
CA THR A 185 -0.05 18.41 9.75
C THR A 185 0.04 17.47 8.56
N ILE A 186 -0.17 16.19 8.83
CA ILE A 186 -0.24 15.11 7.84
C ILE A 186 -1.65 14.51 7.90
N LYS A 187 -2.32 14.40 6.76
CA LYS A 187 -3.71 13.95 6.64
C LYS A 187 -3.77 12.42 6.60
N SER A 188 -4.93 11.87 6.96
CA SER A 188 -5.22 10.44 6.89
C SER A 188 -6.05 10.09 5.65
N TRP A 189 -5.93 8.85 5.19
CA TRP A 189 -6.77 8.33 4.11
C TRP A 189 -8.25 8.17 4.48
N GLN A 190 -9.15 8.55 3.57
CA GLN A 190 -10.60 8.61 3.80
C GLN A 190 -11.36 7.31 3.48
N LEU A 191 -10.86 6.37 2.66
CA LEU A 191 -11.68 5.20 2.28
C LEU A 191 -11.86 4.14 3.38
N SER A 192 -11.09 4.23 4.46
CA SER A 192 -10.96 3.12 5.42
C SER A 192 -12.06 2.98 6.49
N ARG A 193 -13.10 3.82 6.51
CA ARG A 193 -14.18 3.72 7.52
C ARG A 193 -15.56 3.98 6.96
N LEU A 194 -16.47 3.02 7.20
CA LEU A 194 -17.92 3.15 6.97
C LEU A 194 -18.50 4.40 7.63
N TYR A 195 -17.94 4.80 8.79
CA TYR A 195 -18.34 6.02 9.49
C TYR A 195 -17.12 6.78 10.01
N TRP A 196 -16.96 8.00 9.51
CA TRP A 196 -16.00 8.97 10.00
C TRP A 196 -16.66 9.94 11.00
N PRO A 197 -16.01 10.30 12.13
CA PRO A 197 -16.52 11.33 13.02
C PRO A 197 -16.80 12.64 12.27
N LYS A 198 -17.84 13.39 12.66
CA LYS A 198 -18.15 14.68 12.01
C LYS A 198 -16.94 15.63 11.99
N GLY A 199 -16.15 15.64 13.07
CA GLY A 199 -14.94 16.45 13.19
C GLY A 199 -13.80 16.10 12.22
N THR A 200 -13.77 14.92 11.59
CA THR A 200 -12.74 14.63 10.56
C THR A 200 -13.07 15.29 9.23
N LYS A 201 -14.33 15.69 9.00
CA LYS A 201 -14.81 16.30 7.75
C LYS A 201 -14.73 17.83 7.78
N ILE A 202 -13.95 18.39 8.69
CA ILE A 202 -13.67 19.83 8.74
C ILE A 202 -12.92 20.20 7.45
N LYS A 203 -13.42 21.23 6.78
CA LYS A 203 -12.83 21.76 5.55
C LYS A 203 -11.70 22.73 5.88
N ASP A 204 -10.63 22.67 5.09
CA ASP A 204 -9.59 23.69 5.11
C ASP A 204 -10.14 25.04 4.61
N LYS A 205 -9.45 26.12 4.97
CA LYS A 205 -9.76 27.46 4.46
C LYS A 205 -9.60 27.44 2.94
N LYS A 206 -10.66 27.84 2.22
CA LYS A 206 -10.61 27.97 0.76
C LYS A 206 -9.54 29.01 0.39
N GLN A 207 -8.66 28.63 -0.53
CA GLN A 207 -7.68 29.54 -1.12
C GLN A 207 -8.12 29.85 -2.55
N SER A 208 -7.87 31.07 -3.03
CA SER A 208 -8.20 31.45 -4.42
C SER A 208 -7.45 30.55 -5.40
N GLY A 209 -8.12 30.12 -6.48
CA GLY A 209 -7.54 29.25 -7.50
C GLY A 209 -7.22 27.82 -7.05
N LYS A 210 -7.69 27.40 -5.86
CA LYS A 210 -7.45 26.06 -5.31
C LYS A 210 -8.74 25.45 -4.77
N ALA A 211 -8.89 24.14 -4.87
CA ALA A 211 -10.01 23.44 -4.27
C ALA A 211 -9.86 23.41 -2.75
N GLN A 212 -11.02 23.23 -2.13
CA GLN A 212 -11.14 23.10 -0.70
C GLN A 212 -10.96 21.64 -0.33
N THR A 213 -9.92 21.34 0.43
CA THR A 213 -9.64 19.99 0.94
C THR A 213 -10.12 19.85 2.39
N LEU A 214 -10.02 18.64 2.97
CA LEU A 214 -10.33 18.43 4.38
C LEU A 214 -9.08 18.59 5.24
N VAL A 215 -9.24 19.05 6.48
CA VAL A 215 -8.09 19.33 7.37
C VAL A 215 -7.36 18.05 7.77
N PHE A 216 -8.10 16.98 8.06
CA PHE A 216 -7.55 15.73 8.57
C PHE A 216 -7.59 14.56 7.61
N LEU A 217 -8.28 14.72 6.48
CA LEU A 217 -8.53 13.63 5.54
C LEU A 217 -8.13 14.02 4.11
N HIS A 218 -7.59 13.07 3.37
CA HIS A 218 -7.54 13.14 1.90
C HIS A 218 -8.96 13.12 1.33
N THR A 219 -9.20 13.75 0.17
CA THR A 219 -10.51 13.72 -0.51
C THR A 219 -10.52 12.90 -1.79
N ASN A 220 -11.51 12.00 -1.95
CA ASN A 220 -11.66 11.20 -3.18
C ASN A 220 -11.98 12.02 -4.44
N ALA A 221 -12.17 13.34 -4.33
CA ALA A 221 -12.61 14.17 -5.45
C ALA A 221 -11.52 14.33 -6.52
N GLY A 222 -10.25 13.99 -6.23
CA GLY A 222 -9.13 14.09 -7.18
C GLY A 222 -8.93 15.51 -7.73
N LEU A 223 -9.44 16.53 -7.02
CA LEU A 223 -9.35 17.93 -7.46
C LEU A 223 -8.03 18.56 -7.00
N GLY A 224 -7.50 18.17 -5.83
CA GLY A 224 -6.16 18.60 -5.43
C GLY A 224 -5.07 18.12 -6.38
N ASP A 225 -5.30 16.99 -7.08
CA ASP A 225 -4.40 16.50 -8.12
C ASP A 225 -4.60 17.20 -9.49
N LYS A 226 -5.61 18.08 -9.62
CA LYS A 226 -5.84 18.91 -10.82
C LYS A 226 -5.32 20.33 -10.64
N GLU A 227 -4.73 20.64 -9.48
CA GLU A 227 -4.30 21.98 -9.11
C GLU A 227 -2.80 22.20 -9.24
N TRP A 228 -2.02 21.19 -9.61
CA TRP A 228 -0.56 21.33 -9.67
C TRP A 228 -0.13 22.39 -10.67
N GLU A 229 -0.94 22.65 -11.69
CA GLU A 229 -0.77 23.76 -12.62
C GLU A 229 -1.87 24.79 -12.41
N ASP A 230 -1.52 26.06 -12.60
CA ASP A 230 -2.51 27.12 -12.76
C ASP A 230 -3.15 27.08 -14.17
N GLU A 231 -4.10 27.97 -14.40
CA GLU A 231 -4.83 28.08 -15.68
C GLU A 231 -3.90 28.37 -16.88
N THR A 232 -2.63 28.75 -16.64
CA THR A 232 -1.63 29.04 -17.67
C THR A 232 -0.64 27.89 -17.91
N GLY A 233 -0.78 26.76 -17.20
CA GLY A 233 0.12 25.61 -17.29
C GLY A 233 1.42 25.76 -16.50
N ILE A 234 1.49 26.75 -15.59
CA ILE A 234 2.64 26.95 -14.71
C ILE A 234 2.40 26.18 -13.41
N LEU A 235 3.43 25.47 -12.92
CA LEU A 235 3.35 24.79 -11.64
C LEU A 235 3.00 25.79 -10.52
N ASN A 236 1.99 25.45 -9.73
CA ASN A 236 1.66 26.20 -8.52
C ASN A 236 2.83 26.18 -7.52
N LYS A 237 2.73 26.96 -6.44
CA LYS A 237 3.85 27.09 -5.49
C LYS A 237 4.20 25.76 -4.80
N GLU A 238 3.21 24.99 -4.36
CA GLU A 238 3.41 23.69 -3.73
C GLU A 238 4.08 22.67 -4.67
N ALA A 239 3.58 22.56 -5.91
CA ALA A 239 4.13 21.70 -6.95
C ALA A 239 5.54 22.13 -7.36
N SER A 240 5.80 23.44 -7.44
CA SER A 240 7.14 23.98 -7.67
C SER A 240 8.11 23.61 -6.54
N GLN A 241 7.66 23.64 -5.27
CA GLN A 241 8.47 23.19 -4.15
C GLN A 241 8.67 21.68 -4.15
N ALA A 242 7.67 20.91 -4.56
CA ALA A 242 7.80 19.47 -4.75
C ALA A 242 8.87 19.15 -5.81
N ALA A 243 8.86 19.84 -6.95
CA ALA A 243 9.86 19.69 -8.01
C ALA A 243 11.27 20.02 -7.49
N LYS A 244 11.40 21.09 -6.70
CA LYS A 244 12.66 21.44 -6.03
C LYS A 244 13.11 20.35 -5.06
N ALA A 245 12.21 19.83 -4.22
CA ALA A 245 12.53 18.77 -3.26
C ALA A 245 12.97 17.47 -3.94
N VAL A 246 12.37 17.13 -5.09
CA VAL A 246 12.80 15.99 -5.92
C VAL A 246 14.16 16.27 -6.55
N LYS A 247 14.40 17.47 -7.08
CA LYS A 247 15.72 17.84 -7.60
C LYS A 247 16.81 17.77 -6.52
N ASP A 248 16.53 18.28 -5.32
CA ASP A 248 17.48 18.25 -4.20
C ASP A 248 17.69 16.81 -3.69
N LEU A 249 16.69 15.93 -3.78
CA LEU A 249 16.84 14.49 -3.52
C LEU A 249 17.85 13.87 -4.49
N LEU A 250 17.71 14.12 -5.79
CA LEU A 250 18.58 13.53 -6.81
C LEU A 250 20.05 13.94 -6.61
N VAL A 251 20.28 15.21 -6.25
CA VAL A 251 21.62 15.70 -5.87
C VAL A 251 22.13 15.03 -4.59
N ALA A 252 21.27 14.86 -3.59
CA ALA A 252 21.64 14.19 -2.34
C ALA A 252 21.99 12.71 -2.56
N ILE A 253 21.25 11.99 -3.42
CA ILE A 253 21.54 10.61 -3.80
C ILE A 253 22.86 10.51 -4.54
N TYR A 254 23.07 11.36 -5.55
CA TYR A 254 24.34 11.44 -6.27
C TYR A 254 25.52 11.61 -5.28
N SER A 255 25.40 12.59 -4.38
CA SER A 255 26.43 12.90 -3.39
C SER A 255 26.66 11.73 -2.42
N ALA A 256 25.58 11.05 -2.00
CA ALA A 256 25.65 9.91 -1.07
C ALA A 256 26.25 8.65 -1.70
N ILE A 257 26.10 8.48 -3.02
CA ILE A 257 26.75 7.39 -3.76
C ILE A 257 28.26 7.65 -3.86
N LEU A 258 28.66 8.90 -4.16
CA LEU A 258 30.08 9.25 -4.29
C LEU A 258 30.82 9.33 -2.95
N HIS A 259 30.14 9.85 -1.91
CA HIS A 259 30.69 10.08 -0.58
C HIS A 259 29.94 9.23 0.45
N LYS A 260 30.12 7.92 0.36
CA LYS A 260 29.36 6.95 1.17
C LYS A 260 29.54 7.16 2.68
N GLU A 261 30.70 7.64 3.10
CA GLU A 261 31.01 8.00 4.48
C GLU A 261 30.18 9.18 5.01
N GLN A 262 29.64 10.02 4.13
CA GLN A 262 28.81 11.19 4.47
C GLN A 262 27.31 10.94 4.26
N GLU A 263 26.93 9.74 3.81
CA GLU A 263 25.56 9.36 3.46
C GLU A 263 24.55 9.72 4.57
N GLU A 264 24.86 9.42 5.82
CA GLU A 264 23.96 9.69 6.95
C GLU A 264 23.71 11.20 7.14
N GLU A 265 24.74 12.02 7.04
CA GLU A 265 24.61 13.47 7.20
C GLU A 265 23.89 14.10 6.00
N LEU A 266 24.09 13.57 4.79
CA LEU A 266 23.35 13.99 3.59
C LEU A 266 21.86 13.69 3.70
N ILE A 267 21.49 12.49 4.18
CA ILE A 267 20.08 12.12 4.41
C ILE A 267 19.47 13.04 5.48
N LYS A 268 20.14 13.24 6.61
CA LYS A 268 19.65 14.14 7.66
C LYS A 268 19.47 15.57 7.15
N ALA A 269 20.43 16.08 6.37
CA ALA A 269 20.35 17.41 5.77
C ALA A 269 19.13 17.55 4.84
N TYR A 270 18.89 16.54 4.00
CA TYR A 270 17.70 16.50 3.15
C TYR A 270 16.40 16.51 3.97
N LEU A 271 16.30 15.62 4.96
CA LEU A 271 15.11 15.53 5.83
C LEU A 271 14.85 16.84 6.59
N LYS A 272 15.93 17.46 7.09
CA LYS A 272 15.92 18.73 7.83
C LYS A 272 15.34 19.89 7.02
N ILE A 273 15.60 19.93 5.71
CA ILE A 273 15.14 20.99 4.82
C ILE A 273 13.68 20.79 4.42
N HIS A 274 13.31 19.59 3.96
CA HIS A 274 12.03 19.39 3.26
C HIS A 274 10.87 18.95 4.18
N PHE A 275 11.17 18.47 5.39
CA PHE A 275 10.16 17.92 6.31
C PHE A 275 10.14 18.61 7.67
N LYS A 276 10.63 19.85 7.75
CA LYS A 276 10.60 20.64 8.99
C LYS A 276 9.15 20.90 9.45
N PRO A 277 8.78 20.53 10.69
CA PRO A 277 7.52 20.95 11.29
C PRO A 277 7.47 22.46 11.52
N LYS A 278 6.28 23.05 11.36
CA LYS A 278 6.00 24.42 11.77
C LYS A 278 6.31 24.57 13.27
N ASN A 279 7.00 25.66 13.62
CA ASN A 279 7.43 25.99 14.98
C ASN A 279 8.45 25.03 15.62
N ALA A 280 8.98 24.04 14.89
CA ALA A 280 10.03 23.18 15.44
C ALA A 280 11.39 23.89 15.47
N GLN A 281 12.12 23.71 16.57
CA GLN A 281 13.56 23.97 16.61
C GLN A 281 14.29 22.84 15.92
N VAL A 282 15.39 23.18 15.23
CA VAL A 282 16.08 22.24 14.35
C VAL A 282 17.48 21.97 14.86
N PHE A 283 17.67 20.80 15.43
CA PHE A 283 18.97 20.35 15.93
C PHE A 283 19.72 19.56 14.86
N LYS A 284 20.88 19.00 15.22
CA LYS A 284 21.67 18.15 14.32
C LYS A 284 20.93 16.86 13.99
N ASP A 285 20.41 16.17 15.00
CA ASP A 285 19.88 14.80 14.86
C ASP A 285 18.36 14.68 15.02
N TYR A 286 17.67 15.78 15.33
CA TYR A 286 16.22 15.76 15.56
C TYR A 286 15.56 17.12 15.32
N PHE A 287 14.25 17.10 15.09
CA PHE A 287 13.37 18.24 15.31
C PHE A 287 12.86 18.24 16.74
N GLU A 288 12.86 19.39 17.39
CA GLU A 288 12.18 19.58 18.68
C GLU A 288 10.88 20.35 18.43
N LEU A 289 9.76 19.67 18.62
CA LEU A 289 8.43 20.24 18.53
C LEU A 289 7.79 20.18 19.92
N ASP A 290 7.70 21.34 20.56
CA ASP A 290 7.36 21.49 21.98
C ASP A 290 8.34 20.71 22.89
N THR A 291 7.94 19.53 23.36
CA THR A 291 8.75 18.63 24.20
C THR A 291 9.07 17.30 23.52
N VAL A 292 8.62 17.12 22.27
CA VAL A 292 8.77 15.88 21.52
C VAL A 292 9.98 16.00 20.59
N LYS A 293 10.92 15.07 20.73
CA LYS A 293 12.07 14.91 19.83
C LYS A 293 11.72 13.94 18.72
N ILE A 294 11.74 14.42 17.47
CA ILE A 294 11.48 13.63 16.28
C ILE A 294 12.83 13.37 15.58
N PRO A 295 13.33 12.13 15.54
CA PRO A 295 14.65 11.84 15.01
C PRO A 295 14.73 12.03 13.49
N LEU A 296 15.91 12.45 13.03
CA LEU A 296 16.28 12.55 11.61
C LEU A 296 17.06 11.32 11.11
N SER A 297 17.46 10.42 12.02
CA SER A 297 18.13 9.16 11.70
C SER A 297 17.27 7.96 12.08
N TYR A 298 17.21 6.98 11.19
CA TYR A 298 16.57 5.69 11.43
C TYR A 298 17.52 4.52 11.12
N ALA A 299 18.84 4.77 11.24
CA ALA A 299 19.90 3.83 10.90
C ALA A 299 19.72 2.48 11.61
N GLU A 300 19.50 2.47 12.93
CA GLU A 300 19.32 1.23 13.69
C GLU A 300 18.18 0.35 13.13
N GLY A 301 17.03 0.98 12.84
CA GLY A 301 15.87 0.28 12.29
C GLY A 301 16.10 -0.26 10.88
N TYR A 302 16.90 0.45 10.08
CA TYR A 302 17.31 0.03 8.75
C TYR A 302 18.31 -1.13 8.81
N LEU A 303 19.40 -0.97 9.57
CA LEU A 303 20.47 -1.96 9.74
C LEU A 303 19.97 -3.31 10.28
N ASN A 304 19.00 -3.27 11.21
CA ASN A 304 18.41 -4.46 11.81
C ASN A 304 17.16 -4.97 11.06
N ASN A 305 16.80 -4.39 9.91
CA ASN A 305 15.63 -4.72 9.11
C ASN A 305 14.27 -4.56 9.83
N TYR A 306 14.23 -3.84 10.96
CA TYR A 306 13.00 -3.59 11.70
C TYR A 306 12.03 -2.69 10.92
N ASN A 307 12.57 -1.76 10.13
CA ASN A 307 11.77 -0.87 9.29
C ASN A 307 11.10 -1.63 8.12
N VAL A 308 11.80 -2.59 7.52
CA VAL A 308 11.30 -3.38 6.38
C VAL A 308 10.01 -4.12 6.75
N LEU A 309 9.93 -4.67 7.97
CA LEU A 309 8.71 -5.35 8.43
C LEU A 309 7.53 -4.42 8.69
N LYS A 310 7.75 -3.10 8.79
CA LYS A 310 6.67 -2.10 8.84
C LYS A 310 6.29 -1.63 7.44
N LEU A 311 7.28 -1.40 6.58
CA LEU A 311 7.10 -0.77 5.28
C LEU A 311 6.70 -1.76 4.18
N ASP A 312 7.20 -2.99 4.19
CA ASP A 312 7.06 -3.97 3.11
C ASP A 312 6.51 -5.33 3.57
N ARG A 313 5.40 -5.30 4.31
CA ARG A 313 4.85 -6.47 5.00
C ARG A 313 3.79 -7.24 4.20
N TYR A 314 4.08 -8.46 3.77
CA TYR A 314 3.09 -9.35 3.12
C TYR A 314 2.82 -10.60 3.95
N PRO A 315 1.61 -11.18 3.89
CA PRO A 315 1.37 -12.48 4.50
C PRO A 315 2.38 -13.48 3.94
N LEU A 316 2.89 -14.36 4.81
CA LEU A 316 3.72 -15.49 4.41
C LEU A 316 2.93 -16.79 4.60
N PHE A 317 2.43 -17.01 5.80
CA PHE A 317 1.50 -18.09 6.09
C PHE A 317 0.20 -17.53 6.67
N SER A 318 -0.92 -18.18 6.38
CA SER A 318 -2.15 -18.01 7.14
C SER A 318 -2.62 -19.34 7.68
N HIS A 319 -2.84 -19.42 8.99
CA HIS A 319 -3.37 -20.61 9.66
C HIS A 319 -4.76 -20.29 10.16
N MET A 320 -5.76 -21.06 9.72
CA MET A 320 -7.18 -20.77 9.96
C MET A 320 -7.88 -22.04 10.43
N LEU A 321 -8.60 -21.95 11.54
CA LEU A 321 -9.66 -22.90 11.86
C LEU A 321 -10.91 -22.43 11.14
N TYR A 322 -11.65 -23.34 10.51
CA TYR A 322 -12.89 -23.00 9.84
C TYR A 322 -14.05 -23.89 10.25
N PHE A 323 -15.22 -23.27 10.29
CA PHE A 323 -16.50 -23.92 10.42
C PHE A 323 -17.24 -23.72 9.10
N GLN A 324 -17.66 -24.81 8.48
CA GLN A 324 -18.33 -24.83 7.19
C GLN A 324 -19.75 -25.37 7.36
N ARG A 325 -20.73 -24.72 6.74
CA ARG A 325 -22.12 -25.17 6.67
C ARG A 325 -22.57 -25.29 5.23
N THR A 326 -23.40 -26.28 4.95
CA THR A 326 -23.98 -26.47 3.63
C THR A 326 -25.20 -25.55 3.45
N ALA A 327 -25.22 -24.77 2.38
CA ALA A 327 -26.32 -23.88 2.08
C ALA A 327 -27.59 -24.70 1.82
N GLY A 328 -28.68 -24.37 2.52
CA GLY A 328 -29.96 -25.09 2.47
C GLY A 328 -30.04 -26.35 3.33
N LEU A 329 -28.99 -26.72 4.08
CA LEU A 329 -28.95 -27.88 4.97
C LEU A 329 -28.29 -27.51 6.29
N GLU A 330 -29.03 -26.80 7.15
CA GLU A 330 -28.50 -26.10 8.33
C GLU A 330 -27.86 -27.01 9.40
N ASN A 331 -28.24 -28.29 9.43
CA ASN A 331 -27.69 -29.29 10.34
C ASN A 331 -26.37 -29.92 9.83
N ASN A 332 -26.03 -29.72 8.56
CA ASN A 332 -24.82 -30.27 7.95
C ASN A 332 -23.67 -29.28 8.14
N SER A 333 -22.78 -29.60 9.06
CA SER A 333 -21.60 -28.78 9.35
C SER A 333 -20.32 -29.58 9.40
N ALA A 334 -19.21 -28.90 9.08
CA ALA A 334 -17.88 -29.45 9.12
C ALA A 334 -16.95 -28.49 9.85
N LEU A 335 -16.01 -29.04 10.60
CA LEU A 335 -14.90 -28.31 11.21
C LEU A 335 -13.62 -28.68 10.51
N GLY A 336 -12.74 -27.70 10.33
CA GLY A 336 -11.49 -27.92 9.63
C GLY A 336 -10.41 -26.92 9.96
N TYR A 337 -9.28 -27.16 9.31
CA TYR A 337 -8.09 -26.35 9.40
C TYR A 337 -7.55 -26.09 7.98
N GLU A 338 -7.22 -24.84 7.69
CA GLU A 338 -6.56 -24.41 6.47
C GLU A 338 -5.22 -23.76 6.81
N MET A 339 -4.17 -24.19 6.12
CA MET A 339 -2.89 -23.50 6.05
C MET A 339 -2.71 -22.96 4.63
N ALA A 340 -2.45 -21.67 4.49
CA ALA A 340 -2.06 -21.09 3.21
C ALA A 340 -0.63 -20.59 3.25
N TYR A 341 0.12 -20.86 2.18
CA TYR A 341 1.38 -20.21 1.86
C TYR A 341 1.13 -19.11 0.82
N HIS A 342 1.65 -17.92 1.07
CA HIS A 342 1.46 -16.74 0.23
C HIS A 342 2.79 -16.37 -0.43
N VAL A 343 2.74 -16.17 -1.73
CA VAL A 343 3.87 -15.74 -2.55
C VAL A 343 3.77 -14.23 -2.76
N THR A 344 4.85 -13.55 -2.40
CA THR A 344 5.00 -12.11 -2.60
C THR A 344 5.20 -11.78 -4.08
N PRO A 345 4.59 -10.68 -4.58
CA PRO A 345 4.84 -10.17 -5.93
C PRO A 345 6.35 -9.97 -6.21
N ARG A 346 6.83 -10.47 -7.37
CA ARG A 346 8.26 -10.47 -7.75
C ARG A 346 8.76 -9.14 -8.34
N ALA A 347 7.87 -8.32 -8.91
CA ALA A 347 8.21 -7.04 -9.53
C ALA A 347 7.02 -6.09 -9.39
N ALA A 348 6.96 -5.38 -8.27
CA ALA A 348 5.77 -4.59 -7.95
C ALA A 348 5.66 -3.33 -8.84
N PHE A 349 6.75 -2.80 -9.42
CA PHE A 349 6.72 -1.50 -10.12
C PHE A 349 7.49 -1.43 -11.45
N SER A 350 8.55 -2.23 -11.66
CA SER A 350 9.23 -2.28 -12.97
C SER A 350 8.48 -3.11 -14.02
N SER A 351 7.45 -3.85 -13.61
CA SER A 351 6.58 -4.64 -14.48
C SER A 351 5.42 -3.79 -14.98
N THR A 352 5.27 -3.66 -16.30
CA THR A 352 4.06 -3.15 -16.96
C THR A 352 2.86 -4.10 -16.79
N SER A 353 3.07 -5.32 -16.27
CA SER A 353 2.02 -6.31 -16.06
C SER A 353 1.40 -6.20 -14.67
N PHE A 354 0.13 -5.80 -14.63
CA PHE A 354 -0.72 -5.79 -13.43
C PHE A 354 -0.76 -7.15 -12.70
N PHE A 355 -0.76 -8.26 -13.45
CA PHE A 355 -0.81 -9.61 -12.87
C PHE A 355 0.44 -9.95 -12.03
N GLN A 356 1.60 -9.37 -12.34
CA GLN A 356 2.81 -9.59 -11.55
C GLN A 356 2.78 -8.87 -10.19
N ARG A 357 1.80 -7.99 -9.97
CA ARG A 357 1.60 -7.21 -8.73
C ARG A 357 0.59 -7.84 -7.78
N ILE A 358 -0.23 -8.78 -8.26
CA ILE A 358 -1.27 -9.43 -7.46
C ILE A 358 -0.63 -10.51 -6.58
N PRO A 359 -0.75 -10.45 -5.23
CA PRO A 359 -0.34 -11.54 -4.36
C PRO A 359 -1.14 -12.81 -4.67
N TYR A 360 -0.48 -13.96 -4.68
CA TYR A 360 -1.13 -15.25 -4.84
C TYR A 360 -0.65 -16.23 -3.79
N GLY A 361 -1.35 -17.35 -3.62
CA GLY A 361 -0.98 -18.35 -2.63
C GLY A 361 -1.58 -19.71 -2.89
N PHE A 362 -1.09 -20.68 -2.13
CA PHE A 362 -1.54 -22.07 -2.13
C PHE A 362 -2.12 -22.39 -0.76
N VAL A 363 -3.27 -23.05 -0.72
CA VAL A 363 -3.97 -23.46 0.49
C VAL A 363 -3.98 -24.98 0.54
N ILE A 364 -3.60 -25.53 1.68
CA ILE A 364 -3.81 -26.92 2.04
C ILE A 364 -4.80 -26.93 3.20
N GLY A 365 -5.88 -27.67 3.05
CA GLY A 365 -6.95 -27.74 4.04
C GLY A 365 -7.33 -29.17 4.40
N VAL A 366 -7.85 -29.35 5.60
CA VAL A 366 -8.49 -30.58 6.05
C VAL A 366 -9.76 -30.26 6.83
N ASN A 367 -10.86 -30.95 6.55
CA ASN A 367 -12.08 -30.89 7.35
C ASN A 367 -12.62 -32.27 7.66
N GLU A 368 -13.25 -32.37 8.83
CA GLU A 368 -14.06 -33.49 9.26
C GLU A 368 -15.53 -33.24 8.90
N ASN A 369 -16.11 -34.13 8.10
CA ASN A 369 -17.50 -34.06 7.65
C ASN A 369 -18.42 -35.00 8.46
N ARG A 370 -18.19 -35.15 9.77
CA ARG A 370 -18.89 -36.16 10.59
C ARG A 370 -20.39 -35.95 10.67
N ASN A 371 -20.87 -34.69 10.72
CA ASN A 371 -22.31 -34.40 10.71
C ASN A 371 -22.98 -34.71 9.36
N ILE A 372 -22.20 -34.97 8.31
CA ILE A 372 -22.67 -35.42 6.99
C ILE A 372 -22.61 -36.96 6.91
N PHE A 373 -21.75 -37.59 7.70
CA PHE A 373 -21.50 -39.03 7.72
C PHE A 373 -21.62 -39.59 9.14
N ASN A 374 -22.80 -39.43 9.75
CA ASN A 374 -23.02 -39.70 11.18
C ASN A 374 -22.62 -41.12 11.62
N GLU A 375 -22.66 -42.10 10.70
CA GLU A 375 -22.37 -43.51 10.97
C GLU A 375 -20.91 -43.93 10.68
N ASN A 376 -20.10 -43.03 10.13
CA ASN A 376 -18.71 -43.35 9.77
C ASN A 376 -17.70 -42.95 10.85
N LYS A 377 -16.60 -43.70 10.94
CA LYS A 377 -15.43 -43.32 11.73
C LYS A 377 -14.86 -41.98 11.22
N ILE A 378 -14.39 -41.13 12.12
CA ILE A 378 -13.79 -39.81 11.82
C ILE A 378 -12.81 -39.86 10.64
N LEU A 379 -11.92 -40.86 10.62
CA LEU A 379 -10.95 -41.04 9.52
C LEU A 379 -11.60 -41.08 8.12
N ARG A 380 -12.79 -41.68 8.00
CA ARG A 380 -13.52 -41.80 6.73
C ARG A 380 -14.26 -40.53 6.32
N THR A 381 -14.37 -39.55 7.22
CA THR A 381 -15.06 -38.28 6.96
C THR A 381 -14.09 -37.13 6.68
N LEU A 382 -12.78 -37.41 6.73
CA LEU A 382 -11.72 -36.45 6.42
C LEU A 382 -11.68 -36.14 4.92
N GLN A 383 -11.83 -34.87 4.61
CA GLN A 383 -11.63 -34.31 3.28
C GLN A 383 -10.35 -33.48 3.28
N PHE A 384 -9.48 -33.73 2.31
CA PHE A 384 -8.28 -32.95 2.07
C PHE A 384 -8.50 -32.01 0.89
N LYS A 385 -8.01 -30.78 1.00
CA LYS A 385 -8.17 -29.70 0.01
C LYS A 385 -6.81 -29.15 -0.40
N CYS A 386 -6.66 -28.85 -1.68
CA CYS A 386 -5.52 -28.12 -2.23
C CYS A 386 -6.03 -27.06 -3.20
N LEU A 387 -5.79 -25.78 -2.93
CA LEU A 387 -6.36 -24.64 -3.68
C LEU A 387 -5.27 -23.62 -4.03
N GLY A 388 -5.32 -23.07 -5.23
CA GLY A 388 -4.71 -21.79 -5.55
C GLY A 388 -5.64 -20.64 -5.14
N LYS A 389 -5.07 -19.52 -4.73
CA LYS A 389 -5.81 -18.28 -4.45
C LYS A 389 -5.09 -17.03 -4.94
N LEU A 390 -5.85 -15.99 -5.26
CA LEU A 390 -5.35 -14.65 -5.56
C LEU A 390 -5.82 -13.69 -4.47
N GLY A 391 -5.03 -12.68 -4.11
CA GLY A 391 -5.40 -11.66 -3.12
C GLY A 391 -5.73 -10.34 -3.80
N ILE A 392 -6.99 -9.94 -3.78
CA ILE A 392 -7.46 -8.66 -4.32
C ILE A 392 -7.80 -7.74 -3.13
N TYR A 393 -7.00 -6.69 -2.93
CA TYR A 393 -7.24 -5.71 -1.89
C TYR A 393 -8.48 -4.87 -2.22
N LEU A 394 -9.40 -4.78 -1.26
CA LEU A 394 -10.62 -3.99 -1.41
C LEU A 394 -10.44 -2.61 -0.77
N PRO A 395 -11.17 -1.57 -1.23
CA PRO A 395 -11.14 -0.21 -0.69
C PRO A 395 -11.82 -0.09 0.70
N LEU A 396 -11.56 -1.06 1.58
CA LEU A 396 -12.06 -1.17 2.95
C LEU A 396 -10.93 -1.70 3.83
N ARG A 397 -10.83 -1.17 5.05
CA ARG A 397 -9.68 -1.40 5.94
C ARG A 397 -9.34 -2.87 6.11
N ASN A 398 -8.12 -3.24 5.67
CA ASN A 398 -7.52 -4.57 5.83
C ASN A 398 -8.40 -5.71 5.29
N LEU A 399 -9.19 -5.42 4.25
CA LEU A 399 -10.09 -6.35 3.60
C LEU A 399 -9.46 -6.88 2.31
N VAL A 400 -9.47 -8.20 2.16
CA VAL A 400 -8.94 -8.88 0.97
C VAL A 400 -10.00 -9.84 0.45
N PHE A 401 -10.37 -9.68 -0.82
CA PHE A 401 -11.14 -10.67 -1.55
C PHE A 401 -10.19 -11.71 -2.13
N GLU A 402 -10.43 -12.97 -1.82
CA GLU A 402 -9.58 -14.09 -2.20
C GLU A 402 -10.36 -15.12 -3.03
N PRO A 403 -10.46 -14.98 -4.36
CA PRO A 403 -10.98 -16.06 -5.20
C PRO A 403 -10.07 -17.29 -5.10
N ARG A 404 -10.68 -18.47 -5.17
CA ARG A 404 -10.02 -19.77 -4.94
C ARG A 404 -10.43 -20.80 -5.96
N LEU A 405 -9.47 -21.63 -6.38
CA LEU A 405 -9.69 -22.73 -7.30
C LEU A 405 -8.74 -23.88 -6.98
N GLY A 406 -9.23 -25.10 -6.99
CA GLY A 406 -8.39 -26.28 -6.87
C GLY A 406 -9.20 -27.54 -6.70
N PHE A 407 -8.73 -28.45 -5.87
CA PHE A 407 -9.30 -29.78 -5.77
C PHE A 407 -9.43 -30.26 -4.33
N SER A 408 -10.33 -31.22 -4.12
CA SER A 408 -10.41 -31.98 -2.87
C SER A 408 -10.60 -33.47 -3.10
N ILE A 409 -10.26 -34.25 -2.08
CA ILE A 409 -10.33 -35.70 -2.08
C ILE A 409 -10.73 -36.21 -0.68
N THR A 410 -11.48 -37.30 -0.62
CA THR A 410 -11.84 -38.01 0.62
C THR A 410 -11.26 -39.44 0.59
N PRO A 411 -9.93 -39.59 0.72
CA PRO A 411 -9.23 -40.82 0.32
C PRO A 411 -9.66 -42.07 1.11
N PHE A 412 -10.24 -41.88 2.30
CA PHE A 412 -10.69 -42.95 3.18
C PHE A 412 -12.18 -43.28 3.04
N TYR A 413 -12.91 -42.54 2.20
CA TYR A 413 -14.31 -42.82 1.90
C TYR A 413 -14.42 -43.88 0.79
N LYS A 414 -15.16 -44.97 1.06
CA LYS A 414 -15.11 -46.19 0.24
C LYS A 414 -15.47 -46.00 -1.24
N ASN A 415 -16.22 -44.96 -1.59
CA ASN A 415 -16.75 -44.73 -2.93
C ASN A 415 -16.25 -43.44 -3.61
N ASP A 416 -15.31 -42.71 -2.99
CA ASP A 416 -14.84 -41.44 -3.55
C ASP A 416 -13.33 -41.23 -3.41
N LYS A 417 -12.59 -41.75 -4.39
CA LYS A 417 -11.12 -41.61 -4.46
C LYS A 417 -10.67 -40.62 -5.52
N GLN A 418 -11.59 -40.01 -6.26
CA GLN A 418 -11.23 -39.10 -7.33
C GLN A 418 -11.06 -37.68 -6.79
N PRO A 419 -10.14 -36.88 -7.36
CA PRO A 419 -10.04 -35.47 -7.05
C PRO A 419 -11.21 -34.72 -7.68
N HIS A 420 -11.82 -33.80 -6.93
CA HIS A 420 -12.97 -33.03 -7.38
C HIS A 420 -12.70 -31.55 -7.34
N LEU A 421 -13.26 -30.84 -8.31
CA LEU A 421 -13.13 -29.40 -8.41
C LEU A 421 -13.75 -28.70 -7.18
N LEU A 422 -12.94 -27.85 -6.56
CA LEU A 422 -13.34 -26.85 -5.60
C LEU A 422 -13.16 -25.46 -6.21
N THR A 423 -14.17 -24.61 -6.11
CA THR A 423 -14.08 -23.21 -6.51
C THR A 423 -14.85 -22.34 -5.52
N GLY A 424 -14.47 -21.08 -5.36
CA GLY A 424 -15.14 -20.20 -4.43
C GLY A 424 -14.34 -18.94 -4.15
N PHE A 425 -14.62 -18.32 -3.02
CA PHE A 425 -13.91 -17.14 -2.57
C PHE A 425 -13.99 -16.98 -1.05
N ASP A 426 -13.00 -16.30 -0.48
CA ASP A 426 -13.05 -15.78 0.88
C ASP A 426 -13.02 -14.24 0.85
N VAL A 427 -13.79 -13.61 1.73
CA VAL A 427 -13.60 -12.21 2.12
C VAL A 427 -12.90 -12.22 3.47
N ALA A 428 -11.64 -11.78 3.49
CA ALA A 428 -10.76 -11.87 4.66
C ALA A 428 -10.44 -10.51 5.26
N PHE A 429 -10.54 -10.44 6.59
CA PHE A 429 -10.22 -9.30 7.43
C PHE A 429 -8.95 -9.62 8.22
N ASN A 430 -7.91 -8.80 8.06
CA ASN A 430 -6.73 -8.88 8.92
C ASN A 430 -6.92 -7.93 10.13
N LEU A 431 -7.22 -8.52 11.29
CA LEU A 431 -7.61 -7.83 12.53
C LEU A 431 -6.45 -7.82 13.53
N GLY A 432 -6.10 -6.65 14.09
CA GLY A 432 -5.20 -6.56 15.23
C GLY A 432 -4.34 -5.31 15.31
N ARG A 433 -3.73 -5.09 16.49
CA ARG A 433 -2.71 -4.05 16.71
C ARG A 433 -1.45 -4.41 15.93
N ASP A 434 -1.07 -3.54 15.01
CA ASP A 434 0.17 -3.64 14.24
C ASP A 434 1.38 -3.16 15.06
N ASN A 435 1.56 -3.75 16.25
CA ASN A 435 2.65 -3.39 17.17
C ASN A 435 3.88 -4.26 16.90
N ASN A 436 4.43 -4.23 15.68
CA ASN A 436 5.63 -5.02 15.29
C ASN A 436 5.52 -6.54 15.54
N ARG A 437 4.34 -7.09 15.83
CA ARG A 437 4.19 -8.52 16.13
C ARG A 437 4.35 -9.35 14.85
N LYS A 438 4.97 -10.53 14.98
CA LYS A 438 5.13 -11.52 13.90
C LYS A 438 3.81 -12.13 13.42
N ARG A 439 2.70 -11.92 14.17
CA ARG A 439 1.39 -12.51 13.88
C ARG A 439 0.24 -11.52 14.05
N THR A 440 -0.71 -11.52 13.11
CA THR A 440 -1.95 -10.71 13.14
C THR A 440 -3.15 -11.64 13.08
N LYS A 441 -4.21 -11.37 13.86
CA LYS A 441 -5.43 -12.19 13.80
C LYS A 441 -6.07 -12.04 12.42
N ARG A 442 -6.68 -13.11 11.93
CA ARG A 442 -7.35 -13.14 10.65
C ARG A 442 -8.73 -13.73 10.83
N PHE A 443 -9.71 -13.09 10.22
CA PHE A 443 -11.07 -13.57 10.12
C PHE A 443 -11.42 -13.66 8.64
N SER A 444 -12.13 -14.69 8.20
CA SER A 444 -12.71 -14.69 6.85
C SER A 444 -14.09 -15.31 6.81
N VAL A 445 -14.89 -14.83 5.88
CA VAL A 445 -16.17 -15.43 5.48
C VAL A 445 -15.99 -15.91 4.06
N GLY A 446 -16.24 -17.19 3.80
CA GLY A 446 -16.01 -17.77 2.49
C GLY A 446 -17.22 -18.49 1.94
N TYR A 447 -17.33 -18.52 0.62
CA TYR A 447 -18.22 -19.40 -0.12
C TYR A 447 -17.37 -20.42 -0.87
N GLU A 448 -17.78 -21.68 -0.83
CA GLU A 448 -17.12 -22.79 -1.51
C GLU A 448 -18.16 -23.62 -2.26
N TYR A 449 -17.99 -23.71 -3.57
CA TYR A 449 -18.61 -24.72 -4.41
C TYR A 449 -17.72 -25.96 -4.44
N ASN A 450 -18.28 -27.09 -4.04
CA ASN A 450 -17.63 -28.38 -4.07
C ASN A 450 -18.41 -29.32 -4.97
N ARG A 451 -17.77 -29.82 -6.05
CA ARG A 451 -18.40 -30.79 -6.96
C ARG A 451 -18.65 -32.14 -6.28
N ILE A 452 -18.00 -32.44 -5.16
CA ILE A 452 -18.31 -33.64 -4.39
C ILE A 452 -19.71 -33.52 -3.81
N ASN A 453 -20.61 -34.34 -4.34
CA ASN A 453 -22.00 -34.41 -3.93
C ASN A 453 -22.12 -35.20 -2.62
N PHE A 454 -21.84 -34.56 -1.49
CA PHE A 454 -22.07 -35.17 -0.18
C PHE A 454 -23.45 -34.85 0.41
N ASN A 455 -24.12 -33.78 -0.07
CA ASN A 455 -25.55 -33.46 0.14
C ASN A 455 -25.97 -32.12 -0.54
N SER A 456 -25.06 -31.16 -0.73
CA SER A 456 -25.25 -29.99 -1.61
C SER A 456 -23.90 -29.43 -2.06
N TYR A 457 -23.88 -28.85 -3.26
CA TYR A 457 -22.66 -28.32 -3.88
C TYR A 457 -22.15 -27.02 -3.24
N ASN A 458 -22.97 -26.35 -2.43
CA ASN A 458 -22.74 -24.98 -2.00
C ASN A 458 -22.51 -24.90 -0.49
N ASN A 459 -21.39 -24.31 -0.08
CA ASN A 459 -21.02 -24.19 1.32
C ASN A 459 -20.64 -22.76 1.69
N ILE A 460 -20.94 -22.37 2.92
CA ILE A 460 -20.54 -21.11 3.54
C ILE A 460 -19.61 -21.45 4.70
N SER A 461 -18.51 -20.73 4.81
CA SER A 461 -17.49 -20.96 5.84
C SER A 461 -17.21 -19.68 6.64
N LEU A 462 -17.02 -19.86 7.94
CA LEU A 462 -16.49 -18.85 8.85
C LEU A 462 -15.13 -19.34 9.31
N LYS A 463 -14.11 -18.50 9.17
CA LYS A 463 -12.73 -18.87 9.49
C LYS A 463 -12.11 -17.88 10.45
N VAL A 464 -11.38 -18.38 11.43
CA VAL A 464 -10.64 -17.58 12.42
C VAL A 464 -9.22 -18.12 12.54
N GLY A 465 -8.25 -17.24 12.62
CA GLY A 465 -6.86 -17.66 12.65
C GLY A 465 -5.88 -16.51 12.75
N PHE A 466 -4.70 -16.70 12.17
CA PHE A 466 -3.64 -15.68 12.15
C PHE A 466 -2.77 -15.77 10.90
N ASN A 467 -2.18 -14.64 10.52
CA ASN A 467 -1.09 -14.59 9.54
C ASN A 467 0.25 -14.59 10.24
N SER A 468 1.26 -15.21 9.63
CA SER A 468 2.64 -14.78 9.75
C SER A 468 2.99 -13.82 8.61
N TRP A 469 4.02 -13.00 8.81
CA TRP A 469 4.40 -11.97 7.87
C TRP A 469 5.84 -12.12 7.41
N GLN A 470 6.09 -11.69 6.20
CA GLN A 470 7.41 -11.54 5.59
C GLN A 470 7.56 -10.12 5.04
N GLY A 471 8.81 -9.68 4.84
CA GLY A 471 9.11 -8.51 4.05
C GLY A 471 10.37 -8.74 3.23
N ARG A 472 10.49 -8.03 2.11
CA ARG A 472 11.65 -8.18 1.22
C ARG A 472 12.79 -7.34 1.79
N VAL A 473 13.81 -7.98 2.34
CA VAL A 473 15.05 -7.29 2.73
C VAL A 473 15.90 -7.08 1.48
N ILE A 474 16.31 -5.83 1.25
CA ILE A 474 17.29 -5.52 0.23
C ILE A 474 18.66 -5.73 0.83
N ARG A 475 19.42 -6.68 0.27
CA ARG A 475 20.80 -6.92 0.69
C ARG A 475 21.64 -5.74 0.20
N LYS A 476 22.43 -5.21 1.12
CA LYS A 476 23.45 -4.21 0.85
C LYS A 476 24.49 -4.75 -0.12
#